data_AF-A0A1T1CCF7-F1
#
_entry.id   AF-A0A1T1CCF7-F1
#
_cell.length_a   1.000
_cell.length_b   1.000
_cell.length_c   1.000
_cell.angle_alpha   90.00
_cell.angle_beta   90.00
_cell.angle_gamma   90.00
#
_symmetry.space_group_name_H-M   'P 1'
#
loop_
_entity.id
_entity.type
_entity.pdbx_description
1 polymer ?
#
loop_
_entity_poly.entity_id
_entity_poly.type
_entity_poly.pdbx_seq_one_letter_code
_entity_poly.pdbx_strand_id
1 'polypeptide(L)'
;MRCFLLCCICCFVLSCEGKKEVQLVKSNVTIEAEIGEHSPVYIFFKKDKKDTIADLNRANTISSTHWVFTIDKRLPLRLVLPQIIKMQAKKEGSMHKNETSQNYFSYADSIHKNLAFMPFSTISYKLEQPKQQGVFFIDKNNRIVFDGMEVKREEVEDVLQEFVANNRQSIVFCFSKDCSFERYIQNKIYLRNVNAYKQFFLDKANTEYIY
;
A
#
# COMPACT_ATOMS: atom_id res chain seq x y z
N MET A 1 -55.14 -11.57 -22.70
CA MET A 1 -53.75 -12.03 -22.50
C MET A 1 -52.70 -11.04 -23.05
N ARG A 2 -52.80 -9.74 -22.72
CA ARG A 2 -51.78 -8.71 -23.06
C ARG A 2 -51.22 -7.97 -21.84
N CYS A 3 -51.56 -8.42 -20.63
CA CYS A 3 -51.08 -7.85 -19.37
C CYS A 3 -50.01 -8.72 -18.69
N PHE A 4 -49.93 -10.02 -19.02
CA PHE A 4 -48.94 -10.92 -18.43
C PHE A 4 -47.54 -10.78 -19.03
N LEU A 5 -47.43 -10.31 -20.29
CA LEU A 5 -46.13 -10.14 -20.95
C LEU A 5 -45.32 -8.94 -20.41
N LEU A 6 -46.00 -7.92 -19.85
CA LEU A 6 -45.33 -6.73 -19.31
C LEU A 6 -44.72 -6.98 -17.93
N CYS A 7 -45.23 -7.96 -17.18
CA CYS A 7 -44.76 -8.27 -15.82
C CYS A 7 -43.49 -9.13 -15.83
N CYS A 8 -43.29 -10.00 -16.84
CA CYS A 8 -42.10 -10.83 -16.96
C CYS A 8 -40.83 -10.08 -17.37
N ILE A 9 -40.94 -8.87 -17.95
CA ILE A 9 -39.78 -8.08 -18.39
C ILE A 9 -39.21 -7.21 -17.25
N CYS A 10 -40.00 -6.92 -16.20
CA CYS A 10 -39.55 -6.13 -15.06
C CYS A 10 -38.68 -6.89 -14.04
N CYS A 11 -38.57 -8.22 -14.12
CA CYS A 11 -37.81 -9.01 -13.15
C CYS A 11 -36.31 -9.17 -13.49
N PHE A 12 -35.84 -8.68 -14.64
CA PHE A 12 -34.43 -8.87 -15.07
C PHE A 12 -33.44 -7.79 -14.60
N VAL A 13 -33.86 -6.77 -13.84
CA VAL A 13 -32.99 -5.64 -13.43
C VAL A 13 -32.55 -5.66 -11.96
N LEU A 14 -32.79 -6.74 -11.22
CA LEU A 14 -32.40 -6.85 -9.80
C LEU A 14 -31.21 -7.79 -9.53
N SER A 15 -30.32 -7.99 -10.50
CA SER A 15 -28.99 -8.53 -10.20
C SER A 15 -27.93 -7.42 -10.22
N CYS A 16 -28.01 -6.52 -9.25
CA CYS A 16 -26.79 -5.93 -8.71
C CYS A 16 -26.26 -6.91 -7.66
N GLU A 17 -25.64 -8.02 -8.09
CA GLU A 17 -24.71 -8.72 -7.21
C GLU A 17 -23.71 -7.68 -6.70
N GLY A 18 -23.68 -7.53 -5.38
CA GLY A 18 -23.17 -6.34 -4.69
C GLY A 18 -21.86 -5.83 -5.26
N LYS A 19 -21.90 -4.60 -5.81
CA LYS A 19 -20.71 -3.91 -6.30
C LYS A 19 -19.70 -3.85 -5.16
N LYS A 20 -18.61 -4.62 -5.29
CA LYS A 20 -17.48 -4.52 -4.37
C LYS A 20 -16.84 -3.16 -4.63
N GLU A 21 -17.04 -2.23 -3.71
CA GLU A 21 -16.46 -0.89 -3.76
C GLU A 21 -15.17 -0.86 -2.95
N VAL A 22 -14.11 -0.27 -3.51
CA VAL A 22 -12.87 0.01 -2.77
C VAL A 22 -12.90 1.45 -2.29
N GLN A 23 -12.75 1.65 -0.97
CA GLN A 23 -12.51 2.99 -0.44
C GLN A 23 -11.03 3.33 -0.61
N LEU A 24 -10.73 4.28 -1.50
CA LEU A 24 -9.37 4.72 -1.77
C LEU A 24 -8.76 5.50 -0.60
N VAL A 25 -7.46 5.31 -0.40
CA VAL A 25 -6.64 6.24 0.39
C VAL A 25 -6.69 7.62 -0.23
N LYS A 26 -6.64 8.68 0.59
CA LYS A 26 -6.57 10.07 0.14
C LYS A 26 -5.28 10.73 0.60
N SER A 27 -4.67 11.50 -0.30
CA SER A 27 -3.51 12.34 -0.04
C SER A 27 -3.64 13.66 -0.80
N ASN A 28 -2.97 14.71 -0.34
CA ASN A 28 -2.84 15.98 -1.05
C ASN A 28 -1.49 16.11 -1.80
N VAL A 29 -0.70 15.03 -1.82
CA VAL A 29 0.58 14.94 -2.52
C VAL A 29 0.45 13.91 -3.62
N THR A 30 0.84 14.27 -4.84
CA THR A 30 1.00 13.34 -5.96
C THR A 30 2.47 12.97 -6.12
N ILE A 31 2.72 11.66 -6.13
CA ILE A 31 4.06 11.09 -6.39
C ILE A 31 4.23 10.89 -7.89
N GLU A 32 3.36 10.09 -8.51
CA GLU A 32 3.28 9.92 -9.96
C GLU A 32 1.82 10.11 -10.39
N ALA A 33 1.60 10.98 -11.38
CA ALA A 33 0.26 11.27 -11.91
C ALA A 33 -0.16 10.27 -13.01
N GLU A 34 0.81 9.72 -13.72
CA GLU A 34 0.59 8.86 -14.88
C GLU A 34 1.59 7.70 -14.87
N ILE A 35 1.14 6.56 -15.38
CA ILE A 35 1.95 5.36 -15.59
C ILE A 35 1.58 4.75 -16.94
N GLY A 36 2.45 3.91 -17.48
CA GLY A 36 2.19 3.19 -18.72
C GLY A 36 1.11 2.11 -18.61
N GLU A 37 1.15 1.17 -19.55
CA GLU A 37 0.25 0.01 -19.58
C GLU A 37 0.28 -0.76 -18.26
N HIS A 38 -0.90 -0.99 -17.69
CA HIS A 38 -1.01 -1.59 -16.37
C HIS A 38 -2.19 -2.54 -16.22
N SER A 39 -1.99 -3.56 -15.39
CA SER A 39 -3.02 -4.45 -14.89
C SER A 39 -3.50 -4.02 -13.50
N PRO A 40 -4.81 -3.96 -13.26
CA PRO A 40 -5.33 -3.65 -11.93
C PRO A 40 -5.27 -4.88 -11.02
N VAL A 41 -4.96 -4.64 -9.74
CA VAL A 41 -5.04 -5.60 -8.64
C VAL A 41 -5.87 -4.96 -7.54
N TYR A 42 -7.03 -5.55 -7.22
CA TYR A 42 -7.90 -5.00 -6.17
C TYR A 42 -7.82 -5.82 -4.91
N ILE A 43 -7.78 -5.16 -3.75
CA ILE A 43 -7.95 -5.81 -2.45
C ILE A 43 -9.12 -5.14 -1.73
N PHE A 44 -10.25 -5.83 -1.69
CA PHE A 44 -11.50 -5.30 -1.14
C PHE A 44 -11.58 -5.56 0.36
N PHE A 45 -12.15 -4.60 1.08
CA PHE A 45 -12.56 -4.80 2.46
C PHE A 45 -13.89 -5.55 2.48
N LYS A 46 -13.88 -6.76 3.05
CA LYS A 46 -15.09 -7.56 3.27
C LYS A 46 -15.22 -7.86 4.76
N LYS A 47 -16.42 -7.71 5.32
CA LYS A 47 -16.76 -8.29 6.62
C LYS A 47 -17.44 -9.64 6.43
N ASP A 48 -16.99 -10.62 7.18
CA ASP A 48 -17.70 -11.89 7.36
C ASP A 48 -17.92 -12.11 8.85
N LYS A 49 -19.17 -11.90 9.31
CA LYS A 49 -19.51 -11.86 10.73
C LYS A 49 -18.65 -10.83 11.50
N LYS A 50 -17.76 -11.32 12.37
CA LYS A 50 -16.83 -10.49 13.18
C LYS A 50 -15.46 -10.36 12.52
N ASP A 51 -15.18 -11.12 11.48
CA ASP A 51 -13.89 -11.15 10.81
C ASP A 51 -13.82 -10.13 9.69
N THR A 52 -12.65 -9.50 9.57
CA THR A 52 -12.28 -8.65 8.44
C THR A 52 -11.45 -9.48 7.47
N ILE A 53 -11.84 -9.45 6.19
CA ILE A 53 -11.18 -10.20 5.11
C ILE A 53 -10.63 -9.19 4.09
N ALA A 54 -9.37 -9.38 3.72
CA ALA A 54 -8.75 -8.74 2.55
C ALA A 54 -9.01 -9.62 1.32
N ASP A 55 -10.06 -9.30 0.56
CA ASP A 55 -10.49 -10.09 -0.60
C ASP A 55 -9.72 -9.67 -1.86
N LEU A 56 -8.72 -10.46 -2.24
CA LEU A 56 -7.84 -10.21 -3.37
C LEU A 56 -8.49 -10.62 -4.70
N ASN A 57 -8.74 -9.66 -5.58
CA ASN A 57 -9.06 -9.90 -6.99
C ASN A 57 -7.81 -9.69 -7.86
N ARG A 58 -7.37 -10.78 -8.49
CA ARG A 58 -6.18 -10.86 -9.34
C ARG A 58 -6.45 -11.45 -10.73
N ALA A 59 -7.72 -11.51 -11.15
CA ALA A 59 -8.13 -12.23 -12.36
C ALA A 59 -7.50 -11.65 -13.64
N ASN A 60 -7.20 -10.35 -13.65
CA ASN A 60 -6.78 -9.61 -14.85
C ASN A 60 -5.31 -9.15 -14.78
N THR A 61 -4.42 -9.92 -14.15
CA THR A 61 -3.00 -9.55 -14.05
C THR A 61 -2.16 -10.13 -15.19
N ILE A 62 -1.51 -9.27 -15.96
CA ILE A 62 -0.54 -9.62 -17.01
C ILE A 62 0.87 -9.33 -16.49
N SER A 63 1.74 -10.34 -16.40
CA SER A 63 3.05 -10.21 -15.72
C SER A 63 4.00 -9.21 -16.36
N SER A 64 3.87 -8.94 -17.67
CA SER A 64 4.70 -8.00 -18.43
C SER A 64 4.30 -6.53 -18.30
N THR A 65 3.11 -6.24 -17.75
CA THR A 65 2.59 -4.87 -17.55
C THR A 65 2.91 -4.36 -16.15
N HIS A 66 2.80 -3.05 -15.91
CA HIS A 66 2.81 -2.54 -14.52
C HIS A 66 1.62 -3.12 -13.74
N TRP A 67 1.75 -3.36 -12.43
CA TRP A 67 0.61 -3.76 -11.60
C TRP A 67 0.21 -2.65 -10.65
N VAL A 68 -1.06 -2.26 -10.69
CA VAL A 68 -1.62 -1.21 -9.85
C VAL A 68 -2.48 -1.83 -8.76
N PHE A 69 -1.98 -1.76 -7.53
CA PHE A 69 -2.67 -2.24 -6.34
C PHE A 69 -3.59 -1.16 -5.81
N THR A 70 -4.89 -1.37 -6.00
CA THR A 70 -5.97 -0.54 -5.46
C THR A 70 -6.56 -1.24 -4.24
N ILE A 71 -6.20 -0.76 -3.06
CA ILE A 71 -6.43 -1.45 -1.78
C ILE A 71 -7.37 -0.61 -0.92
N ASP A 72 -8.35 -1.27 -0.30
CA ASP A 72 -9.28 -0.58 0.59
C ASP A 72 -8.55 -0.03 1.81
N LYS A 73 -8.69 1.29 2.01
CA LYS A 73 -7.98 2.07 3.02
C LYS A 73 -8.17 1.57 4.45
N ARG A 74 -9.27 0.86 4.73
CA ARG A 74 -9.65 0.35 6.06
C ARG A 74 -8.92 -0.93 6.45
N LEU A 75 -8.34 -1.63 5.48
CA LEU A 75 -7.69 -2.92 5.75
C LEU A 75 -6.42 -2.74 6.60
N PRO A 76 -6.22 -3.55 7.64
CA PRO A 76 -4.98 -3.54 8.40
C PRO A 76 -3.84 -4.23 7.64
N LEU A 77 -2.59 -3.78 7.85
CA LEU A 77 -1.42 -4.31 7.14
C LEU A 77 -1.24 -5.82 7.31
N ARG A 78 -1.58 -6.38 8.48
CA ARG A 78 -1.53 -7.83 8.73
C ARG A 78 -2.36 -8.67 7.75
N LEU A 79 -3.39 -8.08 7.12
CA LEU A 79 -4.20 -8.77 6.09
C LEU A 79 -3.74 -8.43 4.67
N VAL A 80 -3.23 -7.20 4.46
CA VAL A 80 -2.85 -6.69 3.14
C VAL A 80 -1.48 -7.22 2.70
N LEU A 81 -0.48 -7.13 3.58
CA LEU A 81 0.92 -7.40 3.24
C LEU A 81 1.18 -8.85 2.81
N PRO A 82 0.58 -9.88 3.44
CA PRO A 82 0.69 -11.25 2.93
C PRO A 82 0.21 -11.40 1.48
N GLN A 83 -0.85 -10.68 1.08
CA GLN A 83 -1.35 -10.69 -0.30
C GLN A 83 -0.37 -9.98 -1.24
N ILE A 84 0.21 -8.84 -0.83
CA ILE A 84 1.22 -8.12 -1.62
C ILE A 84 2.44 -8.99 -1.86
N ILE A 85 3.01 -9.61 -0.81
CA ILE A 85 4.19 -10.48 -0.91
C ILE A 85 3.89 -11.65 -1.86
N LYS A 86 2.73 -12.29 -1.72
CA LYS A 86 2.28 -13.37 -2.61
C LYS A 86 2.19 -12.91 -4.07
N MET A 87 1.73 -11.69 -4.31
CA MET A 87 1.63 -11.13 -5.66
C MET A 87 3.01 -10.74 -6.22
N GLN A 88 3.90 -10.14 -5.43
CA GLN A 88 5.28 -9.89 -5.85
C GLN A 88 5.98 -11.19 -6.26
N ALA A 89 5.87 -12.24 -5.44
CA ALA A 89 6.42 -13.56 -5.78
C ALA A 89 5.81 -14.15 -7.06
N LYS A 90 4.49 -14.01 -7.27
CA LYS A 90 3.82 -14.44 -8.51
C LYS A 90 4.39 -13.71 -9.74
N LYS A 91 4.61 -12.40 -9.66
CA LYS A 91 5.15 -11.61 -10.77
C LYS A 91 6.59 -12.01 -11.06
N GLU A 92 7.41 -12.09 -10.01
CA GLU A 92 8.83 -12.42 -10.11
C GLU A 92 9.07 -13.83 -10.67
N GLY A 93 8.23 -14.79 -10.29
CA GLY A 93 8.29 -16.16 -10.81
C GLY A 93 7.71 -16.34 -12.22
N SER A 94 7.22 -15.29 -12.88
CA SER A 94 6.66 -15.41 -14.23
C SER A 94 7.76 -15.38 -15.31
N MET A 95 7.73 -16.35 -16.22
CA MET A 95 8.60 -16.35 -17.41
C MET A 95 8.33 -15.19 -18.38
N HIS A 96 7.15 -14.59 -18.29
CA HIS A 96 6.75 -13.43 -19.10
C HIS A 96 6.80 -12.14 -18.28
N LYS A 97 7.65 -12.07 -17.25
CA LYS A 97 7.89 -10.80 -16.55
C LYS A 97 8.63 -9.83 -17.48
N ASN A 98 8.39 -8.55 -17.25
CA ASN A 98 9.17 -7.49 -17.87
C ASN A 98 9.96 -6.80 -16.75
N GLU A 99 11.28 -6.76 -16.87
CA GLU A 99 12.18 -6.16 -15.87
C GLU A 99 11.95 -4.64 -15.69
N THR A 100 11.35 -3.98 -16.68
CA THR A 100 10.99 -2.55 -16.56
C THR A 100 9.61 -2.36 -15.92
N SER A 101 8.78 -3.41 -15.84
CA SER A 101 7.47 -3.32 -15.23
C SER A 101 7.57 -3.16 -13.72
N GLN A 102 6.71 -2.31 -13.17
CA GLN A 102 6.73 -1.87 -11.78
C GLN A 102 5.41 -2.22 -11.08
N ASN A 103 5.43 -2.29 -9.76
CA ASN A 103 4.26 -2.37 -8.91
C ASN A 103 4.01 -1.02 -8.23
N TYR A 104 2.76 -0.56 -8.29
CA TYR A 104 2.33 0.71 -7.73
C TYR A 104 1.18 0.52 -6.75
N PHE A 105 1.17 1.28 -5.66
CA PHE A 105 -0.06 1.54 -4.91
C PHE A 105 -0.79 2.71 -5.55
N SER A 106 -2.10 2.58 -5.76
CA SER A 106 -2.94 3.71 -6.16
C SER A 106 -3.59 4.37 -4.94
N TYR A 107 -3.75 5.69 -5.02
CA TYR A 107 -4.51 6.48 -4.06
C TYR A 107 -5.15 7.67 -4.78
N ALA A 108 -6.14 8.30 -4.14
CA ALA A 108 -6.78 9.49 -4.67
C ALA A 108 -5.99 10.75 -4.28
N ASP A 109 -5.57 11.51 -5.28
CA ASP A 109 -5.12 12.88 -5.09
C ASP A 109 -6.35 13.76 -4.81
N SER A 110 -6.41 14.28 -3.59
CA SER A 110 -7.49 15.12 -3.10
C SER A 110 -7.47 16.55 -3.65
N ILE A 111 -6.33 17.03 -4.16
CA ILE A 111 -6.19 18.35 -4.80
C ILE A 111 -6.64 18.27 -6.26
N HIS A 112 -5.99 17.40 -7.03
CA HIS A 112 -6.21 17.31 -8.49
C HIS A 112 -7.38 16.40 -8.86
N LYS A 113 -7.96 15.67 -7.90
CA LYS A 113 -9.11 14.77 -8.05
C LYS A 113 -8.87 13.62 -9.04
N ASN A 114 -7.61 13.19 -9.16
CA ASN A 114 -7.18 12.07 -10.00
C ASN A 114 -6.58 10.94 -9.16
N LEU A 115 -6.29 9.80 -9.80
CA LEU A 115 -5.43 8.79 -9.17
C LEU A 115 -3.98 9.26 -9.18
N ALA A 116 -3.26 8.88 -8.15
CA ALA A 116 -1.82 9.01 -8.06
C ALA A 116 -1.22 7.66 -7.66
N PHE A 117 0.03 7.46 -8.04
CA PHE A 117 0.72 6.17 -7.98
C PHE A 117 1.98 6.27 -7.13
N MET A 118 2.20 5.27 -6.27
CA MET A 118 3.41 5.15 -5.45
C MET A 118 4.15 3.86 -5.81
N PRO A 119 5.36 3.92 -6.39
CA PRO A 119 6.12 2.72 -6.73
C PRO A 119 6.60 2.01 -5.47
N PHE A 120 6.58 0.67 -5.51
CA PHE A 120 7.05 -0.17 -4.41
C PHE A 120 7.77 -1.46 -4.86
N SER A 121 8.12 -1.61 -6.15
CA SER A 121 8.74 -2.86 -6.67
C SER A 121 10.03 -3.25 -5.95
N THR A 122 10.82 -2.26 -5.51
CA THR A 122 12.11 -2.45 -4.84
C THR A 122 11.98 -2.73 -3.34
N ILE A 123 10.76 -2.75 -2.81
CA ILE A 123 10.51 -2.98 -1.37
C ILE A 123 10.40 -4.48 -1.10
N SER A 124 11.28 -4.94 -0.20
CA SER A 124 11.25 -6.30 0.36
C SER A 124 10.58 -6.26 1.74
N TYR A 125 9.40 -6.86 1.87
CA TYR A 125 8.64 -6.84 3.12
C TYR A 125 9.06 -7.98 4.05
N LYS A 126 9.25 -7.67 5.33
CA LYS A 126 9.55 -8.62 6.41
C LYS A 126 8.45 -8.56 7.47
N LEU A 127 7.75 -9.66 7.69
CA LEU A 127 6.64 -9.75 8.65
C LEU A 127 7.14 -10.19 10.04
N GLU A 128 8.16 -9.49 10.54
CA GLU A 128 8.82 -9.79 11.82
C GLU A 128 9.37 -8.50 12.45
N GLN A 129 9.76 -8.59 13.72
CA GLN A 129 10.44 -7.48 14.38
C GLN A 129 11.89 -7.37 13.87
N PRO A 130 12.37 -6.18 13.48
CA PRO A 130 13.77 -5.98 13.12
C PRO A 130 14.69 -6.25 14.32
N LYS A 131 15.82 -6.91 14.07
CA LYS A 131 16.82 -7.29 15.07
C LYS A 131 18.13 -6.50 14.90
N GLN A 132 18.01 -5.18 14.85
CA GLN A 132 19.15 -4.26 14.71
C GLN A 132 18.83 -2.92 15.40
N GLN A 133 19.84 -2.04 15.46
CA GLN A 133 19.65 -0.62 15.81
C GLN A 133 19.18 0.17 14.56
N GLY A 134 18.80 1.43 14.77
CA GLY A 134 18.25 2.30 13.73
C GLY A 134 16.83 1.89 13.32
N VAL A 135 16.02 1.39 14.26
CA VAL A 135 14.62 1.01 13.97
C VAL A 135 13.73 2.24 14.10
N PHE A 136 13.25 2.71 12.95
CA PHE A 136 12.21 3.73 12.88
C PHE A 136 10.84 3.07 12.82
N PHE A 137 10.16 3.01 13.96
CA PHE A 137 8.86 2.36 14.11
C PHE A 137 7.72 3.37 14.13
N ILE A 138 6.68 3.14 13.32
CA ILE A 138 5.40 3.86 13.42
C ILE A 138 4.30 2.91 13.84
N ASP A 139 3.65 3.21 14.96
CA ASP A 139 2.57 2.39 15.49
C ASP A 139 1.22 2.65 14.81
N LYS A 140 0.20 1.87 15.18
CA LYS A 140 -1.16 2.02 14.63
C LYS A 140 -1.80 3.37 14.92
N ASN A 141 -1.29 4.16 15.86
CA ASN A 141 -1.79 5.46 16.28
C ASN A 141 -0.95 6.64 15.75
N ASN A 142 -0.01 6.40 14.82
CA ASN A 142 0.98 7.38 14.34
C ASN A 142 1.98 7.85 15.40
N ARG A 143 2.16 7.10 16.51
CA ARG A 143 3.29 7.36 17.40
C ARG A 143 4.56 6.86 16.72
N ILE A 144 5.58 7.72 16.72
CA ILE A 144 6.88 7.44 16.12
C ILE A 144 7.84 7.08 17.23
N VAL A 145 8.54 5.96 17.07
CA VAL A 145 9.53 5.48 18.01
C VAL A 145 10.81 5.20 17.23
N PHE A 146 11.93 5.76 17.67
CA PHE A 146 13.24 5.48 17.13
C PHE A 146 14.11 4.79 18.19
N ASP A 147 14.53 3.55 17.93
CA ASP A 147 15.32 2.73 18.87
C ASP A 147 14.75 2.70 20.31
N GLY A 148 13.42 2.65 20.42
CA GLY A 148 12.71 2.58 21.70
C GLY A 148 12.39 3.93 22.35
N MET A 149 12.86 5.05 21.79
CA MET A 149 12.53 6.40 22.26
C MET A 149 11.42 7.00 21.41
N GLU A 150 10.41 7.58 22.05
CA GLU A 150 9.35 8.32 21.33
C GLU A 150 9.93 9.60 20.71
N VAL A 151 9.60 9.83 19.44
CA VAL A 151 10.09 10.98 18.65
C VAL A 151 8.90 11.77 18.17
N LYS A 152 8.92 13.09 18.35
CA LYS A 152 7.87 13.94 17.78
C LYS A 152 8.09 14.13 16.30
N ARG A 153 7.02 14.39 15.57
CA ARG A 153 7.06 14.47 14.10
C ARG A 153 7.99 15.57 13.59
N GLU A 154 8.07 16.69 14.33
CA GLU A 154 8.95 17.81 14.08
C GLU A 154 10.44 17.49 14.30
N GLU A 155 10.76 16.49 15.12
CA GLU A 155 12.13 16.08 15.46
C GLU A 155 12.65 14.95 14.55
N VAL A 156 11.78 14.37 13.70
CA VAL A 156 12.13 13.21 12.85
C VAL A 156 13.31 13.49 11.93
N GLU A 157 13.35 14.67 11.29
CA GLU A 157 14.45 15.02 10.39
C GLU A 157 15.78 15.00 11.14
N ASP A 158 15.85 15.69 12.27
CA ASP A 158 17.06 15.84 13.08
C ASP A 158 17.55 14.47 13.60
N VAL A 159 16.64 13.65 14.12
CA VAL A 159 16.95 12.30 14.61
C VAL A 159 17.51 11.40 13.50
N LEU A 160 16.90 11.42 12.31
CA LEU A 160 17.36 10.61 11.19
C LEU A 160 18.72 11.10 10.66
N GLN A 161 18.92 12.41 10.56
CA GLN A 161 20.20 12.99 10.13
C GLN A 161 21.32 12.67 11.11
N GLU A 162 21.09 12.87 12.41
CA GLU A 162 22.07 12.58 13.46
C GLU A 162 22.46 11.10 13.45
N PHE A 163 21.47 10.20 13.34
CA PHE A 163 21.76 8.78 13.29
C PHE A 163 22.63 8.42 12.08
N VAL A 164 22.30 8.91 10.88
CA VAL A 164 23.06 8.62 9.66
C VAL A 164 24.46 9.24 9.69
N ALA A 165 24.61 10.43 10.27
CA ALA A 165 25.92 11.08 10.41
C ALA A 165 26.84 10.32 11.37
N ASN A 166 26.28 9.80 12.46
CA ASN A 166 27.05 9.17 13.53
C ASN A 166 27.20 7.65 13.39
N ASN A 167 26.34 6.99 12.61
CA ASN A 167 26.32 5.54 12.46
C ASN A 167 26.61 5.10 11.02
N ARG A 168 27.37 4.00 10.88
CA ARG A 168 27.57 3.34 9.58
C ARG A 168 26.44 2.37 9.21
N GLN A 169 25.39 2.30 10.01
CA GLN A 169 24.26 1.38 9.82
C GLN A 169 23.10 2.07 9.08
N SER A 170 22.35 1.29 8.31
CA SER A 170 21.13 1.78 7.66
C SER A 170 19.96 1.77 8.63
N ILE A 171 19.16 2.84 8.62
CA ILE A 171 17.86 2.88 9.28
C ILE A 171 16.91 1.89 8.60
N VAL A 172 16.13 1.17 9.41
CA VAL A 172 15.07 0.29 8.93
C VAL A 172 13.72 0.85 9.34
N PHE A 173 12.80 0.90 8.37
CA PHE A 173 11.44 1.36 8.60
C PHE A 173 10.58 0.18 9.02
N CYS A 174 9.87 0.36 10.12
CA CYS A 174 8.96 -0.63 10.67
C CYS A 174 7.59 0.00 10.90
N PHE A 175 6.53 -0.70 10.50
CA PHE A 175 5.16 -0.27 10.72
C PHE A 175 4.42 -1.30 11.55
N SER A 176 3.52 -0.84 12.42
CA SER A 176 2.63 -1.77 13.13
C SER A 176 1.78 -2.56 12.13
N LYS A 177 1.70 -3.87 12.31
CA LYS A 177 0.82 -4.74 11.51
C LYS A 177 -0.66 -4.39 11.63
N ASP A 178 -1.05 -3.71 12.71
CA ASP A 178 -2.43 -3.25 12.95
C ASP A 178 -2.71 -1.86 12.38
N CYS A 179 -1.71 -1.22 11.77
CA CYS A 179 -1.89 0.03 11.04
C CYS A 179 -2.86 -0.20 9.86
N SER A 180 -3.74 0.76 9.59
CA SER A 180 -4.59 0.71 8.40
C SER A 180 -3.77 1.02 7.14
N PHE A 181 -4.21 0.53 5.99
CA PHE A 181 -3.55 0.80 4.73
C PHE A 181 -3.54 2.31 4.40
N GLU A 182 -4.60 3.04 4.77
CA GLU A 182 -4.64 4.51 4.69
C GLU A 182 -3.44 5.16 5.39
N ARG A 183 -3.23 4.76 6.63
CA ARG A 183 -2.22 5.36 7.51
C ARG A 183 -0.81 5.00 7.07
N TYR A 184 -0.63 3.75 6.65
CA TYR A 184 0.62 3.30 6.03
C TYR A 184 1.02 4.16 4.83
N ILE A 185 0.12 4.35 3.85
CA ILE A 185 0.40 5.18 2.68
C ILE A 185 0.65 6.64 3.07
N GLN A 186 -0.16 7.21 3.96
CA GLN A 186 0.04 8.58 4.44
C GLN A 186 1.41 8.77 5.13
N ASN A 187 1.84 7.80 5.93
CA ASN A 187 3.15 7.84 6.58
C ASN A 187 4.29 7.67 5.58
N LYS A 188 4.15 6.81 4.55
CA LYS A 188 5.13 6.74 3.46
C LYS A 188 5.25 8.05 2.70
N ILE A 189 4.12 8.70 2.40
CA ILE A 189 4.12 10.01 1.73
C ILE A 189 4.82 11.05 2.60
N TYR A 190 4.53 11.07 3.89
CA TYR A 190 5.21 11.93 4.85
C TYR A 190 6.72 11.70 4.86
N LEU A 191 7.16 10.44 5.01
CA LEU A 191 8.58 10.09 5.02
C LEU A 191 9.26 10.49 3.72
N ARG A 192 8.61 10.29 2.57
CA ARG A 192 9.12 10.76 1.27
C ARG A 192 9.34 12.27 1.20
N ASN A 193 8.72 13.07 2.08
CA ASN A 193 8.93 14.51 2.15
C ASN A 193 10.01 14.94 3.17
N VAL A 194 10.48 14.03 4.02
CA VAL A 194 11.61 14.22 4.94
C VAL A 194 12.91 14.20 4.11
N ASN A 195 13.78 15.19 4.26
CA ASN A 195 14.96 15.37 3.41
C ASN A 195 15.99 14.26 3.64
N ALA A 196 16.25 13.89 4.89
CA ALA A 196 17.09 12.76 5.25
C ALA A 196 16.56 11.46 4.61
N TYR A 197 15.23 11.26 4.63
CA TYR A 197 14.62 10.12 3.97
C TYR A 197 14.96 10.07 2.47
N LYS A 198 14.80 11.20 1.78
CA LYS A 198 15.12 11.30 0.35
C LYS A 198 16.59 11.02 0.07
N GLN A 199 17.48 11.70 0.80
CA GLN A 199 18.92 11.67 0.58
C GLN A 199 19.53 10.29 0.80
N PHE A 200 19.04 9.55 1.81
CA PHE A 200 19.71 8.33 2.25
C PHE A 200 18.94 7.05 1.92
N PHE A 201 17.64 7.13 1.60
CA PHE A 201 16.76 5.95 1.59
C PHE A 201 15.91 5.78 0.33
N LEU A 202 15.64 6.80 -0.50
CA LEU A 202 14.74 6.61 -1.65
C LEU A 202 15.29 5.67 -2.74
N ASP A 203 16.61 5.59 -2.89
CA ASP A 203 17.27 4.91 -4.03
C ASP A 203 17.94 3.58 -3.68
N LYS A 204 17.75 3.07 -2.45
CA LYS A 204 18.31 1.78 -2.00
C LYS A 204 17.24 0.69 -2.00
N ALA A 205 17.65 -0.55 -2.26
CA ALA A 205 16.80 -1.71 -2.03
C ALA A 205 16.40 -1.72 -0.55
N ASN A 206 15.13 -1.41 -0.28
CA ASN A 206 14.66 -1.15 1.07
C ASN A 206 13.93 -2.37 1.61
N THR A 207 14.45 -2.87 2.72
CA THR A 207 13.69 -3.81 3.54
C THR A 207 12.74 -3.02 4.43
N GLU A 208 11.46 -3.35 4.40
CA GLU A 208 10.46 -2.74 5.26
C GLU A 208 9.82 -3.79 6.17
N TYR A 209 9.79 -3.49 7.47
CA TYR A 209 9.33 -4.41 8.49
C TYR A 209 7.88 -4.12 8.89
N ILE A 210 7.11 -5.16 9.16
CA ILE A 210 5.71 -5.08 9.57
C ILE A 210 5.53 -5.96 10.80
N TYR A 211 5.27 -5.34 11.96
CA TYR A 211 5.31 -6.03 13.26
C TYR A 211 4.10 -5.74 14.16
#